data_AF-R8YZA2-F1
#
_entry.id   AF-R8YZA2-F1
#
_cell.length_a   1.000
_cell.length_b   1.000
_cell.length_c   1.000
_cell.angle_alpha   90.00
_cell.angle_beta   90.00
_cell.angle_gamma   90.00
#
_symmetry.space_group_name_H-M   'P 1'
#
loop_
_entity.id
_entity.type
_entity.pdbx_description
1 polymer ?
#
loop_
_entity_poly.entity_id
_entity_poly.type
_entity_poly.pdbx_seq_one_letter_code
_entity_poly.pdbx_strand_id
1 'polypeptide(L)'
;MGKDYQPWLTIQDVSSRGVSHRIYSHKMQRVHHLLSNLELYVFLILDWSSSVQDIREQFPLNIDDTKEICLEHGLRHPNIQGSEQVMTSDFLIDTNDKK
;
A
#
# COMPACT_ATOMS: atom_id res chain seq x y z
N MET A 1 16.94 1.72 3.49
CA MET A 1 15.54 1.97 3.91
C MET A 1 14.79 2.42 2.67
N GLY A 2 13.55 1.96 2.49
CA GLY A 2 12.67 2.28 1.34
C GLY A 2 13.00 1.64 -0.01
N LYS A 3 14.24 1.76 -0.50
CA LYS A 3 14.59 1.46 -1.90
C LYS A 3 14.32 0.01 -2.35
N ASP A 4 14.48 -0.95 -1.45
CA ASP A 4 14.40 -2.39 -1.75
C ASP A 4 12.99 -2.95 -1.53
N TYR A 5 12.07 -2.13 -0.99
CA TYR A 5 10.69 -2.54 -0.75
C TYR A 5 9.98 -2.86 -2.07
N GLN A 6 9.24 -3.96 -2.07
CA GLN A 6 8.36 -4.36 -3.17
C GLN A 6 6.90 -4.29 -2.67
N PRO A 7 6.02 -3.54 -3.35
CA PRO A 7 4.61 -3.47 -3.00
C PRO A 7 3.93 -4.82 -3.26
N TRP A 8 2.90 -5.16 -2.48
CA TRP A 8 2.14 -6.39 -2.68
C TRP A 8 1.34 -6.37 -3.98
N LEU A 9 0.80 -5.19 -4.33
CA LEU A 9 0.10 -4.95 -5.58
C LEU A 9 0.89 -3.98 -6.44
N THR A 10 1.01 -4.31 -7.71
CA THR A 10 1.52 -3.45 -8.76
C THR A 10 0.38 -2.99 -9.66
N ILE A 11 0.69 -2.02 -10.53
CA ILE A 11 -0.26 -1.54 -11.55
C ILE A 11 -0.75 -2.63 -12.52
N GLN A 12 -0.09 -3.79 -12.58
CA GLN A 12 -0.48 -4.90 -13.44
C GLN A 12 -1.49 -5.83 -12.75
N ASP A 13 -1.49 -5.89 -11.42
CA ASP A 13 -2.31 -6.81 -10.63
C ASP A 13 -3.76 -6.36 -10.55
N VAL A 14 -4.01 -5.07 -10.75
CA VAL A 14 -5.36 -4.48 -10.70
C VAL A 14 -5.73 -3.96 -12.07
N SER A 15 -6.73 -4.61 -12.69
CA SER A 15 -7.41 -4.08 -13.87
C SER A 15 -8.24 -2.86 -13.45
N SER A 16 -7.58 -1.72 -13.25
CA SER A 16 -8.26 -0.51 -12.81
C SER A 16 -9.27 -0.08 -13.87
N ARG A 17 -10.50 0.24 -13.45
CA ARG A 17 -11.41 1.05 -14.29
C ARG A 17 -10.94 2.51 -14.37
N GLY A 18 -10.03 2.92 -13.49
CA GLY A 18 -9.42 4.25 -13.40
C GLY A 18 -7.95 4.28 -13.83
N VAL A 19 -7.28 5.40 -13.57
CA VAL A 19 -5.88 5.64 -13.95
C VAL A 19 -4.94 5.17 -12.83
N SER A 20 -3.97 4.34 -13.20
CA SER A 20 -2.83 3.94 -12.37
C SER A 20 -1.58 4.77 -12.70
N HIS A 21 -0.68 4.94 -11.74
CA HIS A 21 0.53 5.75 -11.89
C HIS A 21 1.78 4.98 -11.48
N ARG A 22 2.87 5.23 -12.22
CA ARG A 22 4.24 4.85 -11.83
C ARG A 22 5.04 6.13 -11.69
N ILE A 23 5.44 6.45 -10.48
CA ILE A 23 6.14 7.69 -10.15
C ILE A 23 7.44 7.39 -9.41
N TYR A 24 8.53 8.00 -9.84
CA TYR A 24 9.83 7.86 -9.18
C TYR A 24 9.92 8.85 -8.02
N SER A 25 10.20 8.35 -6.82
CA SER A 25 10.54 9.20 -5.67
C SER A 25 12.06 9.38 -5.62
N HIS A 26 12.50 10.64 -5.60
CA HIS A 26 13.90 10.95 -5.34
C HIS A 26 14.29 10.70 -3.87
N LYS A 27 13.32 10.71 -2.95
CA LYS A 27 13.59 10.44 -1.53
C LYS A 27 13.73 8.95 -1.27
N MET A 28 12.85 8.12 -1.83
CA MET A 28 12.82 6.67 -1.62
C MET A 28 13.67 5.91 -2.64
N GLN A 29 14.16 6.60 -3.68
CA GLN A 29 15.04 6.06 -4.70
C GLN A 29 14.44 4.85 -5.44
N ARG A 30 13.11 4.85 -5.64
CA ARG A 30 12.39 3.79 -6.36
C ARG A 30 11.13 4.32 -7.05
N VAL A 31 10.59 3.49 -7.94
CA VAL A 31 9.29 3.73 -8.57
C VAL A 31 8.20 3.18 -7.66
N HIS A 32 7.22 4.01 -7.35
CA HIS A 32 6.02 3.63 -6.60
C HIS A 32 4.89 3.24 -7.55
N HIS A 33 4.07 2.27 -7.13
CA HIS A 33 2.91 1.79 -7.89
C HIS A 33 1.61 2.27 -7.23
N LEU A 34 0.95 3.25 -7.84
CA LEU A 34 -0.27 3.87 -7.29
C LEU A 34 -1.46 3.49 -8.17
N LEU A 35 -2.53 3.03 -7.55
CA LEU A 35 -3.66 2.39 -8.24
C LEU A 35 -4.82 3.35 -8.49
N SER A 36 -4.70 4.61 -8.07
CA SER A 36 -5.69 5.66 -8.27
C SER A 36 -5.09 7.08 -8.28
N ASN A 37 -5.88 8.05 -8.76
CA ASN A 37 -5.54 9.47 -8.64
C ASN A 37 -5.48 9.93 -7.17
N LEU A 38 -6.33 9.36 -6.30
CA LEU A 38 -6.33 9.71 -4.89
C LEU A 38 -5.02 9.28 -4.22
N GLU A 39 -4.55 8.07 -4.52
CA GLU A 39 -3.24 7.60 -4.07
C GLU A 39 -2.12 8.47 -4.61
N LEU A 40 -2.17 8.91 -5.86
CA LEU A 40 -1.19 9.87 -6.40
C LEU A 40 -1.15 11.16 -5.58
N TYR A 41 -2.30 11.75 -5.27
CA TYR A 41 -2.34 13.00 -4.51
C TYR A 41 -1.82 12.83 -3.08
N VAL A 42 -2.19 11.74 -2.41
CA VAL A 42 -1.69 11.40 -1.07
C VAL A 42 -0.18 11.17 -1.11
N PHE A 43 0.30 10.39 -2.08
CA PHE A 43 1.73 10.14 -2.28
C PHE A 43 2.52 11.44 -2.45
N LEU A 44 2.06 12.37 -3.30
CA LEU A 44 2.76 13.63 -3.54
C LEU A 44 2.88 14.48 -2.26
N ILE A 45 1.84 14.50 -1.43
CA ILE A 45 1.86 15.21 -0.13
C ILE A 45 2.89 14.57 0.82
N LEU A 46 2.90 13.24 0.89
CA LEU A 46 3.79 12.48 1.77
C LEU A 46 5.25 12.56 1.31
N ASP A 47 5.51 12.40 0.01
CA ASP A 47 6.84 12.46 -0.57
C ASP A 47 7.47 13.84 -0.38
N TRP A 48 6.64 14.90 -0.43
CA TRP A 48 7.09 16.28 -0.18
C TRP A 48 7.42 16.56 1.30
N SER A 49 6.72 15.93 2.24
CA SER A 49 6.90 16.19 3.68
C SER A 49 8.32 15.87 4.16
N SER A 50 8.98 16.80 4.85
CA SER A 50 10.32 16.57 5.41
C SER A 50 10.35 15.58 6.58
N SER A 51 9.22 15.34 7.25
CA SER A 51 9.14 14.39 8.37
C SER A 51 9.08 12.94 7.91
N VAL A 52 8.57 12.68 6.70
CA VAL A 52 8.44 11.34 6.13
C VAL A 52 9.80 10.80 5.70
N GLN A 53 10.19 9.66 6.26
CA GLN A 53 11.45 8.95 6.00
C GLN A 53 11.29 7.80 5.01
N ASP A 54 10.15 7.13 5.01
CA ASP A 54 9.85 6.04 4.08
C ASP A 54 8.35 5.99 3.78
N ILE A 55 8.02 5.55 2.57
CA ILE A 55 6.66 5.28 2.13
C ILE A 55 6.67 3.88 1.54
N ARG A 56 5.80 3.01 2.05
CA ARG A 56 5.58 1.66 1.55
C ARG A 56 4.14 1.54 1.09
N GLU A 57 3.91 1.63 -0.23
CA GLU A 57 2.59 1.51 -0.83
C GLU A 57 2.15 0.05 -0.95
N GLN A 58 0.83 -0.16 -0.95
CA GLN A 58 0.23 -1.49 -1.08
C GLN A 58 0.83 -2.49 -0.08
N PHE A 59 0.89 -2.09 1.18
CA PHE A 59 1.55 -2.85 2.23
C PHE A 59 0.70 -4.06 2.62
N PRO A 60 1.21 -5.30 2.49
CA PRO A 60 0.44 -6.49 2.79
C PRO A 60 0.19 -6.63 4.29
N LEU A 61 -1.04 -6.96 4.64
CA LEU A 61 -1.44 -7.32 6.00
C LEU A 61 -1.25 -8.83 6.19
N ASN A 62 -0.88 -9.25 7.40
CA ASN A 62 -0.77 -10.67 7.70
C ASN A 62 -2.15 -11.33 7.55
N ILE A 63 -2.21 -12.36 6.71
CA ILE A 63 -3.47 -13.05 6.40
C ILE A 63 -4.09 -13.70 7.64
N ASP A 64 -3.28 -14.27 8.53
CA ASP A 64 -3.77 -14.93 9.74
C ASP A 64 -4.46 -13.91 10.66
N ASP A 65 -3.82 -12.75 10.88
CA ASP A 65 -4.38 -11.65 11.67
C ASP A 65 -5.71 -11.15 11.07
N THR A 66 -5.75 -10.93 9.75
CA THR A 66 -6.97 -10.44 9.10
C THR A 66 -8.11 -11.46 9.11
N LYS A 67 -7.80 -12.77 9.11
CA LYS A 67 -8.79 -13.83 9.25
C LYS A 67 -9.31 -13.94 10.67
N GLU A 68 -8.43 -13.81 11.67
CA GLU A 68 -8.81 -13.77 13.08
C GLU A 68 -9.77 -12.60 13.36
N ILE A 69 -9.42 -11.38 12.90
CA ILE A 69 -10.29 -10.20 13.00
C ILE A 69 -11.65 -10.46 12.33
N CYS A 70 -11.68 -11.08 11.14
CA CYS A 70 -12.94 -11.41 10.47
C CYS A 70 -13.78 -12.38 11.30
N LEU A 71 -13.16 -13.41 11.90
CA LEU A 71 -13.83 -14.40 12.73
C LEU A 71 -14.43 -13.75 14.00
N GLU A 72 -13.64 -12.93 14.70
CA GLU A 72 -14.06 -12.21 15.91
C GLU A 72 -15.27 -11.32 15.68
N HIS A 73 -15.33 -10.70 14.50
CA HIS A 73 -16.42 -9.78 14.12
C HIS A 73 -17.53 -10.43 13.30
N GLY A 74 -17.49 -11.75 13.06
CA GLY A 74 -18.48 -12.46 12.24
C GLY A 74 -18.54 -11.99 10.78
N LEU A 75 -17.44 -11.46 10.26
CA LEU A 75 -17.28 -11.01 8.89
C LEU A 75 -16.70 -12.13 8.01
N ARG A 76 -17.02 -12.09 6.71
CA ARG A 76 -16.39 -12.98 5.73
C ARG A 76 -15.08 -12.36 5.26
N HIS A 77 -13.99 -13.11 5.37
CA HIS A 77 -12.70 -12.69 4.84
C HIS A 77 -12.76 -12.57 3.31
N PRO A 78 -12.09 -11.57 2.69
CA PRO A 78 -12.07 -11.41 1.24
C PRO A 78 -11.62 -12.68 0.51
N ASN A 79 -12.40 -13.10 -0.48
CA ASN A 79 -12.17 -14.30 -1.26
C ASN A 79 -12.52 -14.05 -2.72
N ILE A 80 -11.61 -14.38 -3.63
CA ILE A 80 -11.80 -14.30 -5.08
C ILE A 80 -11.67 -15.71 -5.64
N GLN A 81 -12.75 -16.22 -6.24
CA GLN A 81 -12.81 -17.54 -6.89
C GLN A 81 -12.33 -18.72 -6.01
N GLY A 82 -12.62 -18.67 -4.70
CA GLY A 82 -12.22 -19.71 -3.75
C GLY A 82 -10.86 -19.47 -3.11
N SER A 83 -10.06 -18.51 -3.58
CA SER A 83 -8.80 -18.12 -2.94
C SER A 83 -9.00 -16.96 -1.98
N GLU A 84 -8.63 -17.18 -0.72
CA GLU A 84 -8.48 -16.09 0.26
C GLU A 84 -7.45 -15.09 -0.26
N GLN A 85 -7.69 -13.80 -0.01
CA GLN A 85 -6.88 -12.71 -0.54
C GLN A 85 -6.11 -12.02 0.57
N VAL A 86 -4.81 -11.81 0.35
CA VAL A 86 -4.02 -10.93 1.20
C VAL A 86 -4.53 -9.51 1.03
N MET A 87 -4.99 -8.92 2.13
CA MET A 87 -5.43 -7.53 2.16
C MET A 87 -4.22 -6.60 2.20
N THR A 88 -4.36 -5.42 1.62
CA THR A 88 -3.33 -4.37 1.67
C THR A 88 -3.86 -3.12 2.35
N SER A 89 -2.95 -2.35 2.94
CA SER A 89 -3.17 -0.93 3.23
C SER A 89 -2.45 -0.09 2.18
N ASP A 90 -3.09 0.97 1.69
CA ASP A 90 -2.56 1.77 0.58
C ASP A 90 -1.17 2.34 0.88
N PHE A 91 -0.93 2.79 2.12
CA PHE A 91 0.37 3.32 2.54
C PHE A 91 0.70 2.98 4.00
N LEU A 92 1.94 2.52 4.21
CA LEU A 92 2.61 2.49 5.51
C LEU A 92 3.74 3.54 5.50
N ILE A 93 3.72 4.44 6.47
CA ILE A 93 4.59 5.62 6.53
C ILE A 93 5.48 5.55 7.75
N ASP A 94 6.79 5.71 7.53
CA ASP A 94 7.75 5.91 8.61
C ASP A 94 8.09 7.41 8.71
N THR A 95 7.95 7.99 9.90
CA THR A 95 8.26 9.40 10.16
C THR A 95 9.41 9.53 11.16
N ASN A 96 10.09 10.68 11.15
CA ASN A 96 11.12 11.02 12.12
C ASN A 96 10.58 11.78 13.34
N ASP A 97 9.25 11.99 13.39
CA ASP A 97 8.60 12.62 14.53
C ASP A 97 8.72 11.70 15.75
N LYS A 98 9.33 12.21 16.82
CA LYS A 98 9.39 11.48 18.09
C LYS A 98 7.96 11.31 18.60
N LYS A 99 7.56 10.06 18.87
CA LYS A 99 6.36 9.75 19.66
C LYS A 99 6.42 10.42 21.04
#